data_AF-A0A8H5DVV9-F1
#
_entry.id   AF-A0A8H5DVV9-F1
#
_cell.length_a   1.000
_cell.length_b   1.000
_cell.length_c   1.000
_cell.angle_alpha   90.00
_cell.angle_beta   90.00
_cell.angle_gamma   90.00
#
_symmetry.space_group_name_H-M   'P 1'
#
loop_
_entity.id
_entity.type
_entity.pdbx_description
1 polymer ?
#
loop_
_entity_poly.entity_id
_entity_poly.type
_entity_poly.pdbx_seq_one_letter_code
_entity_poly.pdbx_strand_id
1 'polypeptide(L)'
;MPQSARTAQTPTLIVKRQNSVISHPNQRINLTISMTVKSTVNYLAPIALWEDTKPYEITGNVSADVPRTNFRFESREVEIQDARALPSEVSLITHGFEWVTQTTTEDFKTDDSVSRYINELEEFVQDHFKADKVLTFSISGAQTATGSTGPSHSPTK
;
A
#
# COMPACT_ATOMS: atom_id res chain seq x y z
N MET A 1 55.25 18.69 -1.31
CA MET A 1 53.81 19.04 -1.23
C MET A 1 53.03 17.80 -0.85
N PRO A 2 52.40 17.75 0.34
CA PRO A 2 51.71 16.56 0.83
C PRO A 2 50.22 16.54 0.44
N GLN A 3 49.71 15.34 0.16
CA GLN A 3 48.30 15.04 -0.09
C GLN A 3 47.49 15.16 1.21
N SER A 4 46.35 15.87 1.18
CA SER A 4 45.36 15.88 2.26
C SER A 4 44.15 15.04 1.86
N ALA A 5 44.03 13.88 2.49
CA ALA A 5 42.81 13.09 2.49
C ALA A 5 41.78 13.73 3.44
N ARG A 6 40.56 14.01 2.95
CA ARG A 6 39.42 14.39 3.80
C ARG A 6 38.58 13.14 4.09
N THR A 7 38.74 12.60 5.29
CA THR A 7 37.82 11.64 5.89
C THR A 7 36.59 12.40 6.38
N ALA A 8 35.42 12.16 5.78
CA ALA A 8 34.15 12.68 6.31
C ALA A 8 33.67 11.75 7.44
N GLN A 9 33.71 12.25 8.67
CA GLN A 9 33.16 11.60 9.86
C GLN A 9 31.63 11.76 9.86
N THR A 10 30.91 10.63 9.90
CA THR A 10 29.47 10.60 10.13
C THR A 10 29.18 10.79 11.62
N PRO A 11 28.30 11.72 12.03
CA PRO A 11 27.92 11.84 13.43
C PRO A 11 27.12 10.60 13.86
N THR A 12 27.71 9.82 14.76
CA THR A 12 27.04 8.71 15.43
C THR A 12 26.25 9.26 16.62
N LEU A 13 24.93 9.13 16.58
CA LEU A 13 24.06 9.44 17.71
C LEU A 13 24.19 8.32 18.76
N ILE A 14 25.01 8.52 19.79
CA ILE A 14 25.11 7.59 20.92
C ILE A 14 24.00 7.93 21.92
N VAL A 15 22.90 7.18 21.90
CA VAL A 15 21.87 7.25 22.94
C VAL A 15 22.31 6.37 24.12
N LYS A 16 22.84 6.99 25.19
CA LYS A 16 23.00 6.33 26.48
C LYS A 16 21.62 6.15 27.12
N ARG A 17 21.04 4.96 27.04
CA ARG A 17 19.93 4.56 27.93
C ARG A 17 20.50 4.29 29.31
N GLN A 18 20.04 5.04 30.31
CA GLN A 18 20.24 4.70 31.71
C GLN A 18 19.44 3.42 32.01
N ASN A 19 20.15 2.32 32.29
CA ASN A 19 19.55 1.14 32.90
C ASN A 19 19.42 1.41 34.41
N SER A 20 18.19 1.59 34.90
CA SER A 20 17.86 1.23 36.28
C SER A 20 17.13 -0.11 36.24
N VAL A 21 17.83 -1.16 36.66
CA VAL A 21 17.28 -2.50 36.89
C VAL A 21 16.67 -2.52 38.29
N ILE A 22 15.36 -2.75 38.41
CA ILE A 22 14.78 -3.45 39.57
C ILE A 22 13.74 -4.45 39.07
N SER A 23 14.21 -5.71 39.03
CA SER A 23 13.54 -7.01 39.14
C SER A 23 12.01 -7.10 39.17
N HIS A 24 11.42 -7.83 38.19
CA HIS A 24 10.41 -8.89 38.37
C HIS A 24 10.47 -9.84 37.15
N PRO A 25 10.55 -11.19 37.32
CA PRO A 25 10.52 -12.13 36.21
C PRO A 25 9.07 -12.53 35.89
N ASN A 26 8.73 -12.59 34.58
CA ASN A 26 7.43 -12.99 33.99
C ASN A 26 6.36 -11.92 33.72
N GLN A 27 6.74 -10.80 33.12
CA GLN A 27 5.84 -10.16 32.14
C GLN A 27 6.61 -9.91 30.84
N ARG A 28 6.40 -10.79 29.85
CA ARG A 28 6.67 -10.44 28.45
C ARG A 28 5.61 -9.42 28.04
N ILE A 29 5.91 -8.16 28.27
CA ILE A 29 5.19 -7.05 27.66
C ILE A 29 5.54 -7.10 26.18
N ASN A 30 4.68 -7.71 25.36
CA ASN A 30 4.70 -7.47 23.92
C ASN A 30 4.27 -6.01 23.73
N LEU A 31 5.23 -5.09 23.76
CA LEU A 31 4.99 -3.73 23.25
C LEU A 31 4.80 -3.86 21.74
N THR A 32 3.56 -4.03 21.30
CA THR A 32 3.19 -3.77 19.92
C THR A 32 3.40 -2.28 19.70
N ILE A 33 4.51 -1.92 19.08
CA ILE A 33 4.75 -0.54 18.63
C ILE A 33 3.85 -0.33 17.42
N SER A 34 2.59 0.05 17.65
CA SER A 34 1.70 0.51 16.59
C SER A 34 2.22 1.88 16.13
N MET A 35 2.98 1.91 15.04
CA MET A 35 3.40 3.17 14.42
C MET A 35 2.16 3.83 13.80
N THR A 36 1.57 4.76 14.55
CA THR A 36 0.53 5.65 14.05
C THR A 36 1.19 6.92 13.52
N VAL A 37 0.86 7.31 12.30
CA VAL A 37 1.32 8.56 11.70
C VAL A 37 0.12 9.42 11.32
N LYS A 38 0.23 10.73 11.53
CA LYS A 38 -0.79 11.68 11.08
C LYS A 38 -0.51 12.11 9.66
N SER A 39 -1.55 12.18 8.84
CA SER A 39 -1.46 12.65 7.46
C SER A 39 -2.75 13.37 7.06
N THR A 40 -2.67 14.17 6.00
CA THR A 40 -3.83 14.84 5.41
C THR A 40 -4.29 14.05 4.19
N VAL A 41 -5.54 13.59 4.21
CA VAL A 41 -6.17 12.88 3.09
C VAL A 41 -7.28 13.75 2.50
N ASN A 42 -7.38 13.78 1.17
CA ASN A 42 -8.43 14.49 0.46
C ASN A 42 -9.59 13.54 0.18
N TYR A 43 -10.72 13.79 0.82
CA TYR A 43 -11.97 13.06 0.59
C TYR A 43 -12.82 13.84 -0.40
N LEU A 44 -13.71 13.15 -1.12
CA LEU A 44 -14.79 13.86 -1.80
C LEU A 44 -15.59 14.63 -0.73
N ALA A 45 -15.85 15.92 -0.95
CA ALA A 45 -16.52 16.82 -0.02
C ALA A 45 -18.05 16.61 0.01
N PRO A 46 -18.69 16.20 1.12
CA PRO A 46 -20.13 15.88 1.19
C PRO A 46 -21.03 17.10 0.93
N ILE A 47 -21.29 17.39 -0.34
CA ILE A 47 -22.04 18.57 -0.80
C ILE A 47 -23.37 18.17 -1.42
N ALA A 48 -24.38 19.03 -1.24
CA ALA A 48 -25.74 18.81 -1.75
C ALA A 48 -25.80 18.62 -3.28
N LEU A 49 -24.81 19.15 -4.02
CA LEU A 49 -24.70 18.97 -5.47
C LEU A 49 -24.78 17.51 -5.90
N TRP A 50 -24.32 16.56 -5.07
CA TRP A 50 -24.27 15.15 -5.43
C TRP A 50 -25.59 14.40 -5.33
N GLU A 51 -26.56 14.96 -4.61
CA GLU A 51 -27.93 14.42 -4.57
C GLU A 51 -28.60 14.60 -5.93
N ASP A 52 -28.37 15.75 -6.58
CA ASP A 52 -28.95 16.08 -7.87
C ASP A 52 -28.04 15.68 -9.05
N THR A 53 -26.72 15.69 -8.87
CA THR A 53 -25.74 15.45 -9.92
C THR A 53 -24.57 14.61 -9.42
N LYS A 54 -24.49 13.35 -9.86
CA LYS A 54 -23.41 12.44 -9.48
C LYS A 54 -22.02 13.02 -9.81
N PRO A 55 -21.00 12.75 -8.97
CA PRO A 55 -19.61 13.04 -9.29
C PRO A 55 -19.20 12.42 -10.63
N TYR A 56 -18.52 13.17 -11.48
CA TYR A 56 -18.03 12.71 -12.77
C TYR A 56 -16.64 13.22 -13.12
N GLU A 57 -15.97 12.51 -14.00
CA GLU A 57 -14.77 12.93 -14.71
C GLU A 57 -14.89 12.51 -16.18
N ILE A 58 -14.74 13.46 -17.10
CA ILE A 58 -14.78 13.24 -18.54
C ILE A 58 -13.35 13.04 -19.02
N THR A 59 -13.07 11.88 -19.59
CA THR A 59 -11.82 11.57 -20.29
C THR A 59 -12.00 11.77 -21.81
N GLY A 60 -10.93 12.17 -22.53
CA GLY A 60 -10.99 12.43 -23.98
C GLY A 60 -11.27 13.88 -24.38
N ASN A 61 -11.69 14.09 -25.64
CA ASN A 61 -11.93 15.42 -26.20
C ASN A 61 -13.25 16.01 -25.69
N VAL A 62 -13.17 17.14 -25.01
CA VAL A 62 -14.32 17.92 -24.54
C VAL A 62 -14.09 19.38 -24.90
N SER A 63 -15.14 20.13 -25.20
CA SER A 63 -15.03 21.57 -25.46
C SER A 63 -14.49 22.30 -24.22
N ALA A 64 -13.77 23.41 -24.44
CA ALA A 64 -13.17 24.18 -23.35
C ALA A 64 -14.21 24.73 -22.36
N ASP A 65 -15.44 24.92 -22.80
CA ASP A 65 -16.54 25.49 -22.00
C ASP A 65 -17.21 24.48 -21.07
N VAL A 66 -16.92 23.18 -21.21
CA VAL A 66 -17.50 22.13 -20.38
C VAL A 66 -16.49 21.69 -19.33
N PRO A 67 -16.81 21.84 -18.02
CA PRO A 67 -15.96 21.35 -16.96
C PRO A 67 -15.71 19.85 -17.09
N ARG A 68 -14.43 19.46 -17.07
CA ARG A 68 -14.04 18.04 -17.15
C ARG A 68 -14.50 17.22 -15.95
N THR A 69 -14.67 17.87 -14.80
CA THR A 69 -15.11 17.22 -13.57
C THR A 69 -15.90 18.20 -12.71
N ASN A 70 -16.84 17.67 -11.94
CA ASN A 70 -17.50 18.39 -10.85
C ASN A 70 -16.97 17.96 -9.46
N PHE A 71 -15.85 17.22 -9.39
CA PHE A 71 -15.27 16.81 -8.12
C PHE A 71 -14.94 18.02 -7.24
N ARG A 72 -15.28 17.89 -5.97
CA ARG A 72 -14.92 18.82 -4.90
C ARG A 72 -14.35 17.97 -3.77
N PHE A 73 -13.20 18.40 -3.25
CA PHE A 73 -12.48 17.66 -2.23
C PHE A 73 -12.40 18.47 -0.94
N GLU A 74 -12.42 17.77 0.18
CA GLU A 74 -12.20 18.29 1.52
C GLU A 74 -11.00 17.56 2.13
N SER A 75 -10.02 18.33 2.61
CA SER A 75 -8.86 17.78 3.30
C SER A 75 -9.19 17.50 4.76
N ARG A 76 -8.86 16.31 5.25
CA ARG A 76 -9.00 15.93 6.66
C ARG A 76 -7.70 15.35 7.18
N GLU A 77 -7.29 15.76 8.38
CA GLU A 77 -6.21 15.08 9.10
C GLU A 77 -6.74 13.75 9.62
N VAL A 78 -6.02 12.67 9.33
CA VAL A 78 -6.36 11.31 9.72
C VAL A 78 -5.15 10.60 10.30
N GLU A 79 -5.41 9.65 11.19
CA GLU A 79 -4.42 8.75 11.72
C GLU A 79 -4.31 7.52 10.81
N ILE A 80 -3.09 7.26 10.34
CA ILE A 80 -2.76 6.09 9.53
C ILE A 80 -2.02 5.11 10.41
N GLN A 81 -2.52 3.88 10.47
CA GLN A 81 -1.95 2.80 11.26
C GLN A 81 -1.46 1.67 10.34
N ASP A 82 -0.41 0.98 10.78
CA ASP A 82 0.04 -0.23 10.09
C ASP A 82 -0.95 -1.37 10.32
N ALA A 83 -1.81 -1.62 9.33
CA ALA A 83 -2.84 -2.66 9.39
C ALA A 83 -2.27 -4.07 9.61
N ARG A 84 -0.99 -4.33 9.28
CA ARG A 84 -0.34 -5.64 9.50
C ARG A 84 -0.12 -5.95 10.98
N ALA A 85 -0.08 -4.92 11.83
CA ALA A 85 0.05 -5.08 13.26
C ALA A 85 -1.29 -5.40 13.95
N LEU A 86 -2.42 -5.27 13.23
CA LEU A 86 -3.78 -5.38 13.76
C LEU A 86 -4.65 -6.37 12.95
N PRO A 87 -4.17 -7.60 12.65
CA PRO A 87 -4.88 -8.50 11.73
C PRO A 87 -6.27 -8.91 12.24
N SER A 88 -6.49 -8.93 13.55
CA SER A 88 -7.78 -9.28 14.17
C SER A 88 -8.77 -8.12 14.26
N GLU A 89 -8.33 -6.88 14.00
CA GLU A 89 -9.18 -5.68 14.11
C GLU A 89 -9.73 -5.22 12.76
N VAL A 90 -9.12 -5.70 11.67
CA VAL A 90 -9.55 -5.42 10.30
C VAL A 90 -10.52 -6.51 9.84
N SER A 91 -11.68 -6.11 9.36
CA SER A 91 -12.79 -7.01 8.97
C SER A 91 -13.46 -6.51 7.71
N LEU A 92 -13.92 -7.42 6.84
CA LEU A 92 -14.52 -7.06 5.56
C LEU A 92 -15.73 -6.12 5.73
N ILE A 93 -16.58 -6.37 6.72
CA ILE A 93 -17.82 -5.60 6.95
C ILE A 93 -17.54 -4.14 7.31
N THR A 94 -16.64 -3.90 8.27
CA THR A 94 -16.35 -2.55 8.76
C THR A 94 -15.42 -1.78 7.84
N HIS A 95 -14.43 -2.46 7.26
CA HIS A 95 -13.30 -1.82 6.58
C HIS A 95 -13.29 -2.00 5.06
N GLY A 96 -14.15 -2.89 4.53
CA GLY A 96 -14.14 -3.25 3.11
C GLY A 96 -13.01 -4.20 2.71
N PHE A 97 -12.20 -4.66 3.66
CA PHE A 97 -11.18 -5.69 3.48
C PHE A 97 -10.89 -6.40 4.81
N GLU A 98 -10.24 -7.56 4.75
CA GLU A 98 -9.77 -8.28 5.93
C GLU A 98 -8.48 -9.06 5.65
N TRP A 99 -7.77 -9.40 6.73
CA TRP A 99 -6.57 -10.22 6.67
C TRP A 99 -6.93 -11.66 6.95
N VAL A 100 -6.80 -12.51 5.93
CA VAL A 100 -6.94 -13.96 6.11
C VAL A 100 -5.65 -14.64 5.69
N THR A 101 -5.24 -15.64 6.48
CA THR A 101 -4.04 -16.42 6.21
C THR A 101 -4.44 -17.77 5.63
N GLN A 102 -3.97 -18.07 4.43
CA GLN A 102 -4.05 -19.39 3.82
C GLN A 102 -2.64 -19.96 3.69
N THR A 103 -2.44 -21.17 4.20
CA THR A 103 -1.22 -21.93 3.97
C THR A 103 -1.41 -22.81 2.74
N THR A 104 -0.39 -22.88 1.88
CA THR A 104 -0.35 -23.81 0.75
C THR A 104 0.97 -24.59 0.77
N THR A 105 0.96 -25.77 0.16
CA THR A 105 2.16 -26.59 -0.06
C THR A 105 2.82 -26.36 -1.42
N GLU A 106 2.20 -25.58 -2.31
CA GLU A 106 2.73 -25.30 -3.64
C GLU A 106 4.01 -24.46 -3.57
N ASP A 107 4.97 -24.77 -4.45
CA ASP A 107 6.30 -24.12 -4.47
C ASP A 107 6.41 -22.99 -5.51
N PHE A 108 5.36 -22.78 -6.31
CA PHE A 108 5.22 -21.75 -7.32
C PHE A 108 6.29 -21.76 -8.43
N LYS A 109 6.97 -22.88 -8.66
CA LYS A 109 8.03 -22.96 -9.68
C LYS A 109 7.53 -23.33 -11.07
N THR A 110 6.32 -23.88 -11.17
CA THR A 110 5.73 -24.30 -12.44
C THR A 110 4.32 -23.74 -12.59
N ASP A 111 3.88 -23.57 -13.83
CA ASP A 111 2.51 -23.12 -14.13
C ASP A 111 1.46 -24.06 -13.50
N ASP A 112 1.75 -25.36 -13.44
CA ASP A 112 0.91 -26.35 -12.77
C ASP A 112 0.79 -26.08 -11.25
N SER A 113 1.90 -25.75 -10.58
CA SER A 113 1.89 -25.42 -9.14
C SER A 113 1.10 -24.14 -8.85
N VAL A 114 1.21 -23.15 -9.74
CA VAL A 114 0.44 -21.90 -9.65
C VAL A 114 -1.05 -22.17 -9.88
N SER A 115 -1.38 -23.01 -10.86
CA SER A 115 -2.77 -23.36 -11.17
C SER A 115 -3.43 -24.12 -10.01
N ARG A 116 -2.71 -25.06 -9.38
CA ARG A 116 -3.21 -25.75 -8.18
C ARG A 116 -3.43 -24.79 -7.02
N TYR A 117 -2.49 -23.89 -6.76
CA TYR A 117 -2.66 -22.87 -5.73
C TYR A 117 -3.85 -21.95 -6.00
N ILE A 118 -4.08 -21.54 -7.26
CA ILE A 118 -5.25 -20.73 -7.61
C ILE A 118 -6.54 -21.47 -7.26
N ASN A 119 -6.64 -22.77 -7.59
CA ASN A 119 -7.80 -23.57 -7.22
C ASN A 119 -7.97 -23.67 -5.70
N GLU A 120 -6.88 -23.92 -4.95
CA GLU A 120 -6.90 -23.91 -3.48
C GLU A 120 -7.38 -22.57 -2.91
N LEU A 121 -6.94 -21.46 -3.50
CA LEU A 121 -7.35 -20.12 -3.10
C LEU A 121 -8.82 -19.85 -3.43
N GLU A 122 -9.31 -20.29 -4.59
CA GLU A 122 -10.72 -20.18 -4.96
C GLU A 122 -11.63 -20.93 -3.99
N GLU A 123 -11.29 -22.17 -3.65
CA GLU A 123 -12.02 -22.98 -2.67
C GLU A 123 -12.02 -22.29 -1.29
N PHE A 124 -10.84 -21.81 -0.85
CA PHE A 124 -10.71 -21.11 0.41
C PHE A 124 -11.57 -19.84 0.47
N VAL A 125 -11.51 -18.99 -0.56
CA VAL A 125 -12.31 -17.76 -0.64
C VAL A 125 -13.80 -18.10 -0.67
N GLN A 126 -14.19 -19.12 -1.44
CA GLN A 126 -15.56 -19.56 -1.53
C GLN A 126 -16.11 -19.99 -0.16
N ASP A 127 -15.34 -20.81 0.56
CA ASP A 127 -15.70 -21.30 1.88
C ASP A 127 -15.69 -20.22 2.96
N HIS A 128 -14.72 -19.31 2.92
CA HIS A 128 -14.58 -18.23 3.90
C HIS A 128 -15.75 -17.26 3.81
N PHE A 129 -16.09 -16.83 2.59
CA PHE A 129 -17.15 -15.84 2.35
C PHE A 129 -18.53 -16.44 2.09
N LYS A 130 -18.63 -17.77 2.01
CA LYS A 130 -19.85 -18.46 1.54
C LYS A 130 -20.31 -17.91 0.19
N ALA A 131 -19.36 -17.69 -0.70
CA ALA A 131 -19.63 -17.10 -2.01
C ALA A 131 -20.30 -18.13 -2.93
N ASP A 132 -21.29 -17.70 -3.72
CA ASP A 132 -21.89 -18.56 -4.75
C ASP A 132 -20.92 -18.84 -5.90
N LYS A 133 -20.02 -17.89 -6.20
CA LYS A 133 -19.01 -17.95 -7.25
C LYS A 133 -17.77 -17.15 -6.87
N VAL A 134 -16.62 -17.66 -7.28
CA VAL A 134 -15.32 -16.96 -7.23
C VAL A 134 -14.79 -16.84 -8.66
N LEU A 135 -14.18 -15.70 -8.99
CA LEU A 135 -13.60 -15.44 -10.30
C LEU A 135 -12.14 -14.98 -10.10
N THR A 136 -11.19 -15.75 -10.63
CA THR A 136 -9.78 -15.40 -10.60
C THR A 136 -9.31 -14.84 -11.94
N PHE A 137 -8.54 -13.75 -11.89
CA PHE A 137 -7.91 -13.14 -13.05
C PHE A 137 -6.40 -13.20 -12.86
N SER A 138 -5.71 -13.91 -13.75
CA SER A 138 -4.24 -13.88 -13.84
C SER A 138 -3.83 -12.85 -14.89
N ILE A 139 -2.99 -11.89 -14.49
CA ILE A 139 -2.41 -10.90 -15.40
C ILE A 139 -0.93 -11.22 -15.55
N SER A 140 -0.56 -11.89 -16.64
CA SER A 140 0.83 -12.07 -17.03
C SER A 140 1.31 -10.81 -17.76
N GLY A 141 1.94 -9.90 -17.02
CA GLY A 141 2.61 -8.74 -17.60
C GLY A 141 3.80 -9.19 -18.45
N ALA A 142 3.73 -9.01 -19.78
CA ALA A 142 4.92 -9.00 -20.60
C ALA A 142 5.78 -7.82 -20.15
N GLN A 143 6.89 -8.09 -19.45
CA GLN A 143 7.94 -7.09 -19.27
C GLN A 143 8.55 -6.81 -20.65
N THR A 144 7.93 -5.93 -21.44
CA THR A 144 8.64 -5.26 -22.51
C THR A 144 9.62 -4.32 -21.83
N ALA A 145 10.84 -4.77 -21.65
CA ALA A 145 11.98 -3.91 -21.36
C ALA A 145 12.26 -3.03 -22.58
N THR A 146 11.38 -2.08 -22.88
CA THR A 146 11.71 -0.94 -23.72
C THR A 146 12.35 0.12 -22.83
N GLY A 147 13.64 -0.07 -22.57
CA GLY A 147 14.49 1.03 -22.14
C GLY A 147 14.39 2.14 -23.19
N SER A 148 13.63 3.19 -22.89
CA SER A 148 13.57 4.36 -23.76
C SER A 148 14.87 5.14 -23.60
N THR A 149 15.81 4.90 -24.51
CA THR A 149 16.95 5.79 -24.71
C THR A 149 16.37 7.14 -25.17
N GLY A 150 16.34 8.12 -24.26
CA GLY A 150 15.98 9.49 -24.61
C GLY A 150 16.97 10.05 -25.66
N PRO A 151 16.54 10.96 -26.55
CA PRO A 151 17.40 11.51 -27.58
C PRO A 151 18.53 12.33 -26.94
N SER A 152 19.76 11.89 -27.18
CA SER A 152 20.99 12.63 -26.88
C SER A 152 21.09 13.86 -27.79
N HIS A 153 20.74 15.03 -27.27
CA HIS A 153 21.11 16.30 -27.90
C HIS A 153 22.57 16.64 -27.56
N SER A 154 23.47 16.39 -28.51
CA SER A 154 24.84 16.93 -28.48
C SER A 154 24.80 18.42 -28.88
N PRO A 155 25.47 19.33 -28.15
CA PRO A 155 25.64 20.71 -28.59
C PRO A 155 26.80 20.81 -29.59
N THR A 156 26.50 21.20 -30.82
CA THR A 156 27.52 21.57 -31.81
C THR A 156 28.07 22.95 -31.44
N LYS A 157 29.40 23.05 -31.35
CA LYS A 157 30.15 24.31 -31.29
C LYS A 157 30.19 24.99 -32.65
#